data_AF-A0A2V9G8Z3-F1
#
_entry.id   AF-A0A2V9G8Z3-F1
#
_cell.length_a   1.000
_cell.length_b   1.000
_cell.length_c   1.000
_cell.angle_alpha   90.00
_cell.angle_beta   90.00
_cell.angle_gamma   90.00
#
_symmetry.space_group_name_H-M   'P 1'
#
loop_
_entity.id
_entity.type
_entity.pdbx_description
1 polymer ?
#
loop_
_entity_poly.entity_id
_entity_poly.type
_entity_poly.pdbx_seq_one_letter_code
_entity_poly.pdbx_strand_id
1 'polypeptide(L)'
;MALEVSQYRPNGPRRSRDDHRRRVAGWHFLGAAPGHGKTLVALAIAKAISLGRPLFELLQFSVKKAYPVIYLIPETSDRPFRKRCEVFRIPADDRFIARTITEGASLKLTDPDLLEAVRQLKPVVILDTARRFNSSSDTNSDTENQKLVANIIDLRAAGAVCVIILHHATKAANQKKQAMTLENMLSGTGDFGAMYDQAYGIRMDENLYNRGSRPDGD
;
A
#
# COMPACT_ATOMS: atom_id res chain seq x y z
N MET A 1 -11.32 8.15 -12.80
CA MET A 1 -11.50 6.87 -12.06
C MET A 1 -12.31 7.18 -10.82
N ALA A 2 -13.54 6.68 -10.72
CA ALA A 2 -14.35 6.80 -9.50
C ALA A 2 -14.06 5.60 -8.61
N LEU A 3 -13.66 5.88 -7.37
CA LEU A 3 -13.29 4.88 -6.38
C LEU A 3 -14.18 5.03 -5.16
N GLU A 4 -14.69 3.90 -4.69
CA GLU A 4 -15.30 3.81 -3.37
C GLU A 4 -14.19 3.49 -2.36
N VAL A 5 -14.14 4.25 -1.25
CA VAL A 5 -13.14 4.08 -0.20
C VAL A 5 -13.82 3.87 1.15
N SER A 6 -13.47 2.80 1.85
CA SER A 6 -13.89 2.56 3.24
C SER A 6 -12.68 2.51 4.16
N GLN A 7 -12.78 3.09 5.36
CA GLN A 7 -11.68 3.15 6.35
C GLN A 7 -12.04 2.34 7.60
N TYR A 8 -11.11 1.49 8.06
CA TYR A 8 -11.22 0.68 9.27
C TYR A 8 -10.09 0.97 10.25
N ARG A 9 -10.38 0.81 11.55
CA ARG A 9 -9.41 0.89 12.65
C ARG A 9 -9.62 -0.29 13.60
N PRO A 10 -8.56 -0.87 14.19
CA PRO A 10 -8.70 -1.97 15.13
C PRO A 10 -9.43 -1.54 16.41
N ASN A 11 -10.17 -2.46 17.04
CA ASN A 11 -10.78 -2.28 18.35
C ASN A 11 -9.71 -2.44 19.46
N GLY A 12 -8.86 -1.44 19.63
CA GLY A 12 -7.87 -1.35 20.71
C GLY A 12 -8.19 -0.22 21.71
N PRO A 13 -7.57 -0.22 22.91
CA PRO A 13 -7.74 0.89 23.86
C PRO A 13 -7.40 2.22 23.18
N ARG A 14 -8.24 3.24 23.40
CA ARG A 14 -8.05 4.59 22.82
C ARG A 14 -6.71 5.15 23.31
N ARG A 15 -5.67 5.06 22.49
CA ARG A 15 -4.39 5.73 22.74
C ARG A 15 -4.59 7.24 22.82
N SER A 16 -3.81 7.90 23.66
CA SER A 16 -4.07 9.27 24.14
C SER A 16 -4.17 10.31 23.01
N ARG A 17 -4.76 11.48 23.32
CA ARG A 17 -4.98 12.57 22.36
C ARG A 17 -3.68 13.12 21.74
N ASP A 18 -2.53 12.98 22.40
CA ASP A 18 -1.24 13.41 21.84
C ASP A 18 -0.70 12.47 20.74
N ASP A 19 -1.13 11.22 20.73
CA ASP A 19 -0.79 10.22 19.70
C ASP A 19 -1.48 10.55 18.35
N HIS A 20 -2.60 11.29 18.37
CA HIS A 20 -3.34 11.68 17.17
C HIS A 20 -2.58 12.66 16.26
N ARG A 21 -1.63 13.44 16.78
CA ARG A 21 -0.92 14.47 16.00
C ARG A 21 0.34 13.93 15.29
N ARG A 22 0.80 12.71 15.61
CA ARG A 22 2.01 12.05 15.06
C ARG A 22 1.73 10.90 14.06
N ARG A 23 0.51 10.85 13.51
CA ARG A 23 -0.08 9.73 12.73
C ARG A 23 0.49 9.42 11.34
N VAL A 24 1.74 9.79 11.05
CA VAL A 24 2.43 9.23 9.86
C VAL A 24 3.20 7.97 10.26
N ALA A 25 3.51 7.80 11.55
CA ALA A 25 4.15 6.61 12.10
C ALA A 25 3.13 5.47 12.24
N GLY A 26 3.27 4.43 11.41
CA GLY A 26 2.41 3.26 11.47
C GLY A 26 2.56 2.35 10.25
N TRP A 27 1.81 1.25 10.22
CA TRP A 27 1.61 0.49 8.99
C TRP A 27 0.14 0.41 8.60
N HIS A 28 -0.11 0.49 7.31
CA HIS A 28 -1.45 0.68 6.75
C HIS A 28 -1.73 -0.34 5.66
N PHE A 29 -2.96 -0.83 5.61
CA PHE A 29 -3.40 -1.75 4.56
C PHE A 29 -4.24 -1.04 3.51
N LEU A 30 -4.03 -1.44 2.26
CA LEU A 30 -4.83 -1.05 1.10
C LEU A 30 -5.36 -2.30 0.41
N GLY A 31 -6.60 -2.65 0.73
CA GLY A 31 -7.30 -3.82 0.21
C GLY A 31 -8.06 -3.51 -1.07
N ALA A 32 -7.87 -4.34 -2.10
CA ALA A 32 -8.71 -4.29 -3.29
C ALA A 32 -8.72 -5.62 -4.05
N ALA A 33 -9.79 -5.86 -4.80
CA ALA A 33 -9.81 -6.95 -5.76
C ALA A 33 -8.80 -6.71 -6.93
N PRO A 34 -8.32 -7.77 -7.58
CA PRO A 34 -7.55 -7.63 -8.83
C PRO A 34 -8.30 -6.76 -9.85
N GLY A 35 -7.57 -5.87 -10.55
CA GLY A 35 -8.17 -4.96 -11.53
C GLY A 35 -8.81 -3.69 -10.97
N HIS A 36 -9.01 -3.57 -9.65
CA HIS A 36 -9.68 -2.40 -9.06
C HIS A 36 -8.75 -1.20 -8.80
N GLY A 37 -7.60 -1.14 -9.47
CA GLY A 37 -6.75 0.05 -9.47
C GLY A 37 -5.90 0.30 -8.21
N LYS A 38 -5.71 -0.67 -7.31
CA LYS A 38 -4.90 -0.49 -6.09
C LYS A 38 -3.48 0.05 -6.35
N THR A 39 -2.79 -0.45 -7.37
CA THR A 39 -1.46 0.06 -7.78
C THR A 39 -1.54 1.51 -8.27
N LEU A 40 -2.63 1.90 -8.95
CA LEU A 40 -2.81 3.29 -9.39
C LEU A 40 -3.02 4.23 -8.19
N VAL A 41 -3.80 3.80 -7.19
CA VAL A 41 -3.96 4.56 -5.95
C VAL A 41 -2.66 4.62 -5.16
N ALA A 42 -1.93 3.51 -5.07
CA ALA A 42 -0.64 3.48 -4.41
C ALA A 42 0.39 4.40 -5.08
N LEU A 43 0.40 4.50 -6.40
CA LEU A 43 1.21 5.48 -7.13
C LEU A 43 0.78 6.93 -6.85
N ALA A 44 -0.52 7.21 -6.76
CA ALA A 44 -1.01 8.53 -6.35
C ALA A 44 -0.54 8.90 -4.92
N ILE A 45 -0.61 7.94 -4.00
CA ILE A 45 -0.11 8.07 -2.63
C ILE A 45 1.40 8.31 -2.64
N ALA A 46 2.17 7.49 -3.37
CA ALA A 46 3.61 7.64 -3.50
C ALA A 46 3.98 9.04 -4.01
N LYS A 47 3.30 9.53 -5.05
CA LYS A 47 3.48 10.88 -5.57
C LYS A 47 3.26 11.95 -4.50
N ALA A 48 2.12 11.87 -3.80
CA ALA A 48 1.74 12.83 -2.77
C ALA A 48 2.78 12.86 -1.65
N ILE A 49 3.26 11.69 -1.21
CA ILE A 49 4.28 11.54 -0.18
C ILE A 49 5.64 12.07 -0.64
N SER A 50 6.13 11.65 -1.81
CA SER A 50 7.43 12.07 -2.35
C SER A 50 7.50 13.57 -2.63
N LEU A 51 6.37 14.22 -2.95
CA LEU A 51 6.30 15.64 -3.25
C LEU A 51 5.84 16.52 -2.07
N GLY A 52 5.32 15.92 -0.99
CA GLY A 52 4.69 16.68 0.10
C GLY A 52 3.44 17.45 -0.37
N ARG A 53 2.65 16.87 -1.29
CA ARG A 53 1.45 17.49 -1.87
C ARG A 53 0.19 16.77 -1.42
N PRO A 54 -0.99 17.42 -1.47
CA PRO A 54 -2.24 16.75 -1.15
C PRO A 54 -2.52 15.57 -2.10
N LEU A 55 -2.96 14.44 -1.54
CA LEU A 55 -3.42 13.30 -2.33
C LEU A 55 -4.67 13.68 -3.11
N PHE A 56 -4.70 13.35 -4.40
CA PHE A 56 -5.76 13.72 -5.34
C PHE A 56 -6.04 15.24 -5.42
N GLU A 57 -5.07 16.07 -5.02
CA GLU A 57 -5.22 17.54 -4.99
C GLU A 57 -6.29 18.04 -4.01
N LEU A 58 -6.70 17.16 -3.09
CA LEU A 58 -7.71 17.43 -2.08
C LEU A 58 -7.03 17.82 -0.75
N LEU A 59 -7.22 19.05 -0.29
CA LEU A 59 -6.55 19.61 0.89
C LEU A 59 -6.76 18.78 2.18
N GLN A 60 -7.89 18.08 2.29
CA GLN A 60 -8.17 17.17 3.41
C GLN A 60 -7.19 15.98 3.48
N PHE A 61 -6.53 15.65 2.38
CA PHE A 61 -5.48 14.62 2.30
C PHE A 61 -4.09 15.25 2.12
N SER A 62 -3.85 16.37 2.80
CA SER A 62 -2.56 17.06 2.78
C SER A 62 -1.44 16.23 3.44
N VAL A 63 -0.31 16.14 2.73
CA VAL A 63 0.93 15.56 3.24
C VAL A 63 1.74 16.69 3.89
N LYS A 64 1.90 16.65 5.22
CA LYS A 64 2.56 17.72 5.98
C LYS A 64 4.06 17.87 5.68
N LYS A 65 4.72 16.78 5.28
CA LYS A 65 6.15 16.72 5.00
C LYS A 65 6.40 15.69 3.91
N ALA A 66 7.25 16.02 2.94
CA ALA A 66 7.70 15.07 1.93
C ALA A 66 8.62 14.00 2.55
N TYR A 67 8.47 12.75 2.10
CA TYR A 67 9.34 11.63 2.49
C TYR A 67 9.81 10.88 1.25
N PRO A 68 11.05 10.37 1.23
CA PRO A 68 11.45 9.38 0.23
C PRO A 68 10.49 8.19 0.26
N VAL A 69 10.21 7.61 -0.91
CA VAL A 69 9.37 6.43 -1.03
C VAL A 69 10.20 5.28 -1.60
N ILE A 70 10.15 4.13 -0.93
CA ILE A 70 10.65 2.86 -1.47
C ILE A 70 9.44 2.02 -1.88
N TYR A 71 9.28 1.76 -3.18
CA TYR A 71 8.17 1.01 -3.75
C TYR A 71 8.64 -0.38 -4.20
N LEU A 72 8.23 -1.43 -3.50
CA LEU A 72 8.61 -2.81 -3.80
C LEU A 72 7.46 -3.51 -4.54
N ILE A 73 7.67 -3.85 -5.82
CA ILE A 73 6.66 -4.47 -6.69
C ILE A 73 7.15 -5.76 -7.37
N PRO A 74 7.20 -6.88 -6.65
CA PRO A 74 7.70 -8.16 -7.17
C PRO A 74 6.73 -8.85 -8.16
N GLU A 75 5.61 -8.23 -8.56
CA GLU A 75 4.63 -8.81 -9.50
C GLU A 75 4.70 -8.26 -10.91
N THR A 76 5.26 -7.06 -11.07
CA THR A 76 5.22 -6.32 -12.34
C THR A 76 6.62 -6.11 -12.85
N SER A 77 6.81 -6.31 -14.15
CA SER A 77 8.07 -5.98 -14.84
C SER A 77 8.28 -4.46 -14.88
N ASP A 78 9.54 -4.05 -14.99
CA ASP A 78 9.95 -2.65 -14.94
C ASP A 78 9.22 -1.76 -15.96
N ARG A 79 9.18 -2.16 -17.24
CA ARG A 79 8.61 -1.36 -18.33
C ARG A 79 7.16 -0.89 -18.11
N PRO A 80 6.17 -1.76 -17.83
CA PRO A 80 4.80 -1.32 -17.58
C PRO A 80 4.66 -0.51 -16.29
N PHE A 81 5.50 -0.75 -15.28
CA PHE A 81 5.51 0.04 -14.06
C PHE A 81 6.05 1.46 -14.30
N ARG A 82 7.20 1.59 -14.97
CA ARG A 82 7.77 2.90 -15.36
C ARG A 82 6.81 3.75 -16.17
N LYS A 83 6.10 3.15 -17.14
CA LYS A 83 5.07 3.87 -17.91
C LYS A 83 3.98 4.46 -17.02
N ARG A 84 3.57 3.76 -15.95
CA ARG A 84 2.61 4.31 -14.97
C ARG A 84 3.25 5.43 -14.15
N CYS A 85 4.51 5.28 -13.73
CA CYS A 85 5.24 6.33 -13.03
C CYS A 85 5.34 7.62 -13.86
N GLU A 86 5.61 7.51 -15.16
CA GLU A 86 5.62 8.64 -16.11
C GLU A 86 4.26 9.33 -16.19
N VAL A 87 3.18 8.55 -16.40
CA VAL A 87 1.81 9.08 -16.47
C VAL A 87 1.43 9.79 -15.17
N PHE A 88 1.79 9.23 -14.03
CA PHE A 88 1.54 9.82 -12.72
C PHE A 88 2.49 10.99 -12.41
N ARG A 89 3.55 11.21 -13.20
CA ARG A 89 4.61 12.20 -12.96
C ARG A 89 5.25 11.99 -11.58
N ILE A 90 5.60 10.74 -11.29
CA ILE A 90 6.40 10.38 -10.11
C ILE A 90 7.80 10.97 -10.27
N PRO A 91 8.43 11.51 -9.20
CA PRO A 91 9.83 11.94 -9.26
C PRO A 91 10.75 10.83 -9.76
N ALA A 92 11.71 11.18 -10.62
CA ALA A 92 12.69 10.26 -11.18
C ALA A 92 14.06 10.33 -10.47
N ASP A 93 14.08 10.85 -9.24
CA ASP A 93 15.25 11.00 -8.38
C ASP A 93 15.07 10.23 -7.07
N ASP A 94 16.00 10.40 -6.13
CA ASP A 94 16.05 9.67 -4.86
C ASP A 94 14.83 9.88 -3.94
N ARG A 95 13.87 10.74 -4.33
CA ARG A 95 12.58 10.85 -3.63
C ARG A 95 11.67 9.66 -3.89
N PHE A 96 11.91 8.88 -4.95
CA PHE A 96 11.15 7.68 -5.27
C PHE A 96 12.07 6.60 -5.86
N ILE A 97 12.24 5.52 -5.10
CA ILE A 97 13.02 4.35 -5.50
C ILE A 97 12.03 3.20 -5.67
N ALA A 98 12.03 2.55 -6.82
CA ALA A 98 11.21 1.38 -7.05
C ALA A 98 12.06 0.17 -7.39
N ARG A 99 11.64 -1.00 -6.90
CA ARG A 99 12.25 -2.29 -7.26
C ARG A 99 11.20 -3.23 -7.80
N THR A 100 11.43 -3.70 -9.02
CA THR A 100 10.52 -4.56 -9.78
C THR A 100 11.04 -6.00 -9.89
N ILE A 101 10.20 -6.94 -10.38
CA ILE A 101 10.60 -8.35 -10.55
C ILE A 101 11.76 -8.53 -11.56
N THR A 102 11.94 -7.58 -12.47
CA THR A 102 12.98 -7.64 -13.51
C THR A 102 14.38 -7.31 -12.99
N GLU A 103 14.50 -6.88 -11.73
CA GLU A 103 15.78 -6.54 -11.08
C GLU A 103 16.37 -7.73 -10.29
N GLY A 104 15.90 -8.96 -10.56
CA GLY A 104 16.42 -10.21 -10.02
C GLY A 104 15.43 -10.92 -9.09
N ALA A 105 15.95 -11.82 -8.25
CA ALA A 105 15.14 -12.54 -7.28
C ALA A 105 14.36 -11.58 -6.37
N SER A 106 13.17 -12.01 -5.90
CA SER A 106 12.34 -11.22 -4.98
C SER A 106 13.16 -10.75 -3.79
N LEU A 107 13.30 -9.44 -3.65
CA LEU A 107 13.99 -8.83 -2.52
C LEU A 107 13.30 -9.22 -1.22
N LYS A 108 14.04 -9.85 -0.32
CA LYS A 108 13.55 -10.16 1.02
C LYS A 108 13.40 -8.85 1.80
N LEU A 109 12.35 -8.72 2.60
CA LEU A 109 12.15 -7.52 3.43
C LEU A 109 13.20 -7.38 4.54
N THR A 110 13.89 -8.47 4.87
CA THR A 110 15.01 -8.55 5.81
C THR A 110 16.39 -8.41 5.14
N ASP A 111 16.42 -8.07 3.85
CA ASP A 111 17.66 -7.86 3.12
C ASP A 111 18.48 -6.72 3.76
N PRO A 112 19.78 -6.93 4.09
CA PRO A 112 20.59 -5.92 4.77
C PRO A 112 20.69 -4.59 4.01
N ASP A 113 20.77 -4.63 2.69
CA ASP A 113 20.88 -3.41 1.87
C ASP A 113 19.57 -2.63 1.89
N LEU A 114 18.42 -3.33 1.89
CA LEU A 114 17.13 -2.69 2.09
C LEU A 114 17.02 -2.04 3.47
N LEU A 115 17.42 -2.74 4.52
CA LEU A 115 17.35 -2.21 5.90
C LEU A 115 18.27 -1.01 6.07
N GLU A 116 19.45 -1.03 5.47
CA GLU A 116 20.38 0.10 5.47
C GLU A 116 19.81 1.29 4.68
N ALA A 117 19.24 1.07 3.49
CA ALA A 117 18.56 2.11 2.73
C ALA A 117 17.40 2.73 3.53
N VAL A 118 16.62 1.90 4.22
CA VAL A 118 15.54 2.35 5.11
C VAL A 118 16.08 3.19 6.27
N ARG A 119 17.19 2.77 6.88
CA ARG A 119 17.84 3.49 7.99
C ARG A 119 18.33 4.87 7.57
N GLN A 120 18.94 4.97 6.40
CA GLN A 120 19.50 6.21 5.86
C GLN A 120 18.40 7.17 5.39
N LEU A 121 17.46 6.67 4.58
CA LEU A 121 16.46 7.50 3.92
C LEU A 121 15.27 7.84 4.82
N LYS A 122 15.01 7.02 5.84
CA LYS A 122 13.79 7.06 6.68
C LYS A 122 12.52 7.17 5.82
N PRO A 123 12.31 6.23 4.87
CA PRO A 123 11.32 6.37 3.82
C PRO A 123 9.91 5.95 4.28
N VAL A 124 8.91 6.23 3.46
CA VAL A 124 7.69 5.42 3.42
C VAL A 124 7.92 4.22 2.50
N VAL A 125 7.69 3.01 3.00
CA VAL A 125 7.85 1.78 2.22
C VAL A 125 6.47 1.33 1.72
N ILE A 126 6.34 1.01 0.43
CA ILE A 126 5.11 0.48 -0.18
C ILE A 126 5.37 -0.93 -0.69
N LEU A 127 4.53 -1.89 -0.28
CA LEU A 127 4.59 -3.29 -0.68
C LEU A 127 3.43 -3.62 -1.64
N ASP A 128 3.71 -3.89 -2.92
CA ASP A 128 2.72 -4.15 -3.98
C ASP A 128 2.98 -5.50 -4.69
N THR A 129 2.34 -6.61 -4.31
CA THR A 129 1.41 -6.80 -3.20
C THR A 129 2.03 -7.68 -2.13
N ALA A 130 1.48 -7.62 -0.91
CA ALA A 130 1.92 -8.37 0.27
C ALA A 130 2.21 -9.85 0.01
N ARG A 131 1.36 -10.51 -0.80
CA ARG A 131 1.39 -11.96 -1.02
C ARG A 131 2.73 -12.46 -1.57
N ARG A 132 3.46 -11.63 -2.32
CA ARG A 132 4.74 -12.03 -2.92
C ARG A 132 5.93 -11.94 -1.97
N PHE A 133 5.79 -11.25 -0.85
CA PHE A 133 6.82 -11.19 0.18
C PHE A 133 6.74 -12.38 1.15
N ASN A 134 5.72 -13.24 0.99
CA ASN A 134 5.40 -14.37 1.86
C ASN A 134 5.67 -15.74 1.21
N SER A 135 6.68 -15.88 0.35
CA SER A 135 6.95 -17.17 -0.30
C SER A 135 7.64 -18.16 0.64
N SER A 136 6.86 -18.99 1.34
CA SER A 136 7.27 -20.32 1.80
C SER A 136 6.28 -21.37 1.30
N SER A 137 6.75 -22.58 0.98
CA SER A 137 5.97 -23.72 0.52
C SER A 137 5.06 -24.34 1.59
N ASP A 138 4.84 -23.66 2.72
CA ASP A 138 4.15 -24.20 3.89
C ASP A 138 2.70 -23.69 3.93
N THR A 139 1.79 -24.64 3.88
CA THR A 139 0.36 -24.54 3.55
C THR A 139 -0.53 -23.78 4.56
N ASN A 140 0.04 -22.97 5.46
CA ASN A 140 -0.71 -22.28 6.52
C ASN A 140 -0.60 -20.75 6.39
N SER A 141 -1.71 -20.10 6.03
CA SER A 141 -1.84 -18.64 5.89
C SER A 141 -1.40 -17.86 7.13
N ASP A 142 -1.60 -18.42 8.31
CA ASP A 142 -1.43 -17.71 9.58
C ASP A 142 0.06 -17.49 9.89
N THR A 143 0.90 -18.50 9.60
CA THR A 143 2.36 -18.40 9.75
C THR A 143 2.97 -17.43 8.75
N GLU A 144 2.42 -17.34 7.54
CA GLU A 144 2.86 -16.36 6.53
C GLU A 144 2.50 -14.93 6.93
N ASN A 145 1.30 -14.72 7.49
CA ASN A 145 0.86 -13.42 7.97
C ASN A 145 1.73 -12.95 9.16
N GLN A 146 2.07 -13.84 10.09
CA GLN A 146 3.00 -13.54 11.19
C GLN A 146 4.40 -13.15 10.69
N LYS A 147 4.94 -13.86 9.69
CA LYS A 147 6.22 -13.51 9.05
C LYS A 147 6.18 -12.12 8.40
N LEU A 148 5.11 -11.80 7.69
CA LEU A 148 4.92 -10.48 7.10
C LEU A 148 4.92 -9.39 8.18
N VAL A 149 4.19 -9.60 9.26
CA VAL A 149 4.16 -8.67 10.40
C VAL A 149 5.55 -8.47 10.99
N ALA A 150 6.30 -9.55 11.23
CA ALA A 150 7.67 -9.46 11.75
C ALA A 150 8.57 -8.64 10.81
N ASN A 151 8.51 -8.91 9.51
CA ASN A 151 9.26 -8.15 8.50
C ASN A 151 8.89 -6.66 8.49
N ILE A 152 7.61 -6.32 8.69
CA ILE A 152 7.17 -4.93 8.80
C ILE A 152 7.73 -4.29 10.08
N ILE A 153 7.73 -5.01 11.20
CA ILE A 153 8.37 -4.56 12.45
C ILE A 153 9.85 -4.27 12.22
N ASP A 154 10.56 -5.12 11.49
CA ASP A 154 11.99 -4.93 11.18
C ASP A 154 12.22 -3.67 10.33
N LEU A 155 11.41 -3.46 9.28
CA LEU A 155 11.47 -2.22 8.48
C LEU A 155 11.20 -0.97 9.33
N ARG A 156 10.25 -1.05 10.26
CA ARG A 156 9.93 0.03 11.20
C ARG A 156 11.08 0.29 12.17
N ALA A 157 11.68 -0.77 12.71
CA ALA A 157 12.83 -0.70 13.61
C ALA A 157 14.06 -0.13 12.90
N ALA A 158 14.25 -0.46 11.62
CA ALA A 158 15.33 0.08 10.79
C ALA A 158 15.18 1.58 10.54
N GLY A 159 13.94 2.11 10.48
CA GLY A 159 13.68 3.54 10.39
C GLY A 159 12.61 3.96 9.40
N ALA A 160 11.86 3.02 8.80
CA ALA A 160 10.76 3.35 7.90
C ALA A 160 9.74 4.21 8.64
N VAL A 161 9.39 5.36 8.07
CA VAL A 161 8.41 6.31 8.64
C VAL A 161 6.99 5.79 8.55
N CYS A 162 6.69 4.97 7.55
CA CYS A 162 5.43 4.26 7.39
C CYS A 162 5.65 3.04 6.50
N VAL A 163 4.82 2.00 6.66
CA VAL A 163 4.75 0.89 5.70
C VAL A 163 3.32 0.78 5.17
N ILE A 164 3.12 0.87 3.85
CA ILE A 164 1.83 0.73 3.19
C ILE A 164 1.81 -0.62 2.47
N ILE A 165 0.84 -1.45 2.80
CA ILE A 165 0.76 -2.83 2.33
C ILE A 165 -0.46 -2.96 1.42
N LEU A 166 -0.24 -3.22 0.14
CA LEU A 166 -1.32 -3.56 -0.78
C LEU A 166 -1.67 -5.02 -0.61
N HIS A 167 -2.95 -5.27 -0.36
CA HIS A 167 -3.46 -6.60 -0.09
C HIS A 167 -4.58 -6.95 -1.04
N HIS A 168 -4.67 -8.23 -1.38
CA HIS A 168 -5.80 -8.74 -2.14
C HIS A 168 -7.03 -8.86 -1.24
N ALA A 169 -8.15 -8.33 -1.74
CA ALA A 169 -9.47 -8.63 -1.21
C ALA A 169 -9.80 -10.12 -1.39
N THR A 170 -10.70 -10.64 -0.55
CA THR A 170 -11.15 -12.03 -0.63
C THR A 170 -11.98 -12.25 -1.88
N LYS A 171 -12.25 -13.51 -2.23
CA LYS A 171 -13.19 -13.83 -3.32
C LYS A 171 -14.59 -13.26 -3.07
N ALA A 172 -15.01 -13.12 -1.80
CA ALA A 172 -16.30 -12.55 -1.44
C ALA A 172 -16.43 -11.08 -1.89
N ALA A 173 -15.33 -10.31 -1.86
CA ALA A 173 -15.31 -8.92 -2.32
C ALA A 173 -15.69 -8.72 -3.80
N ASN A 174 -15.59 -9.77 -4.62
CA ASN A 174 -15.98 -9.72 -6.03
C ASN A 174 -17.49 -9.92 -6.24
N GLN A 175 -18.25 -10.21 -5.18
CA GLN A 175 -19.69 -10.37 -5.28
C GLN A 175 -20.37 -9.00 -5.43
N LYS A 176 -21.14 -8.85 -6.51
CA LYS A 176 -21.86 -7.61 -6.83
C LYS A 176 -22.74 -7.18 -5.66
N LYS A 177 -22.67 -5.89 -5.30
CA LYS A 177 -23.45 -5.22 -4.25
C LYS A 177 -23.12 -5.57 -2.79
N GLN A 178 -22.09 -6.38 -2.52
CA GLN A 178 -21.68 -6.61 -1.13
C GLN A 178 -21.05 -5.32 -0.55
N ALA A 179 -21.42 -4.93 0.66
CA ALA A 179 -20.78 -3.80 1.33
C ALA A 179 -19.29 -4.10 1.52
N MET A 180 -18.41 -3.11 1.36
CA MET A 180 -17.01 -3.28 1.74
C MET A 180 -16.93 -3.44 3.26
N THR A 181 -16.24 -4.47 3.71
CA THR A 181 -15.91 -4.74 5.11
C THR A 181 -14.41 -4.98 5.23
N LEU A 182 -13.88 -4.94 6.45
CA LEU A 182 -12.47 -5.26 6.67
C LEU A 182 -12.18 -6.67 6.16
N GLU A 183 -13.03 -7.62 6.55
CA GLU A 183 -12.91 -9.07 6.30
C GLU A 183 -12.97 -9.42 4.82
N ASN A 184 -13.72 -8.66 4.02
CA ASN A 184 -13.76 -8.89 2.59
C ASN A 184 -12.67 -8.11 1.82
N MET A 185 -12.23 -6.94 2.31
CA MET A 185 -11.21 -6.14 1.62
C MET A 185 -9.78 -6.61 1.86
N LEU A 186 -9.52 -7.34 2.95
CA LEU A 186 -8.22 -7.89 3.28
C LEU A 186 -8.35 -9.40 3.49
N SER A 187 -7.73 -10.22 2.65
CA SER A 187 -7.71 -11.67 2.88
C SER A 187 -6.86 -12.02 4.10
N GLY A 188 -7.33 -12.92 4.98
CA GLY A 188 -6.58 -13.33 6.18
C GLY A 188 -6.64 -12.33 7.34
N THR A 189 -7.65 -11.47 7.40
CA THR A 189 -7.81 -10.42 8.44
C THR A 189 -7.81 -10.89 9.87
N GLY A 190 -8.13 -12.17 10.13
CA GLY A 190 -8.06 -12.75 11.46
C GLY A 190 -6.66 -12.57 12.09
N ASP A 191 -5.60 -12.72 11.29
CA ASP A 191 -4.21 -12.67 11.76
C ASP A 191 -3.64 -11.25 11.80
N PHE A 192 -4.21 -10.34 11.01
CA PHE A 192 -3.81 -8.93 10.98
C PHE A 192 -4.60 -8.07 12.00
N GLY A 193 -5.68 -8.62 12.57
CA GLY A 193 -6.86 -7.90 13.06
C GLY A 193 -6.67 -6.83 14.14
N ALA A 194 -5.52 -6.79 14.80
CA ALA A 194 -5.21 -5.78 15.83
C ALA A 194 -3.94 -4.98 15.56
N MET A 195 -3.19 -5.32 14.51
CA MET A 195 -1.79 -4.90 14.40
C MET A 195 -1.61 -3.67 13.52
N TYR A 196 -2.52 -3.39 12.60
CA TYR A 196 -2.46 -2.21 11.71
C TYR A 196 -3.08 -0.96 12.32
N ASP A 197 -2.56 0.21 11.95
CA ASP A 197 -3.12 1.48 12.41
C ASP A 197 -4.38 1.86 11.65
N GLN A 198 -4.35 1.63 10.33
CA GLN A 198 -5.44 1.98 9.41
C GLN A 198 -5.52 0.95 8.27
N ALA A 199 -6.73 0.61 7.88
CA ALA A 199 -6.99 -0.21 6.70
C ALA A 199 -7.99 0.50 5.81
N TYR A 200 -7.77 0.43 4.49
CA TYR A 200 -8.64 1.01 3.50
C TYR A 200 -9.07 -0.04 2.47
N GLY A 201 -10.36 -0.09 2.16
CA GLY A 201 -10.89 -0.85 1.02
C GLY A 201 -11.05 0.05 -0.19
N ILE A 202 -10.64 -0.43 -1.37
CA ILE A 202 -10.87 0.24 -2.65
C ILE A 202 -11.69 -0.65 -3.57
N ARG A 203 -12.72 -0.07 -4.17
CA ARG A 203 -13.48 -0.69 -5.25
C ARG A 203 -13.63 0.27 -6.43
N MET A 204 -13.41 -0.25 -7.64
CA MET A 204 -13.73 0.47 -8.87
C MET A 204 -15.23 0.49 -9.05
N ASP A 205 -15.79 1.67 -9.34
CA ASP A 205 -17.18 1.78 -9.76
C ASP A 205 -17.32 1.30 -11.22
N GLU A 206 -17.85 0.08 -11.40
CA GLU A 206 -18.09 -0.51 -12.71
C GLU A 206 -19.11 0.26 -13.55
N ASN A 207 -20.11 0.89 -12.91
CA ASN A 207 -21.13 1.65 -13.65
C ASN A 207 -20.51 2.88 -14.29
N LEU A 208 -19.63 3.58 -13.57
CA LEU A 208 -18.91 4.73 -14.09
C LEU A 208 -17.82 4.32 -15.09
N TYR A 209 -17.14 3.19 -14.85
CA TYR A 209 -16.17 2.64 -15.79
C TYR A 209 -16.82 2.27 -17.15
N ASN A 210 -17.96 1.59 -17.13
CA ASN A 210 -18.64 1.10 -18.33
C ASN A 210 -19.36 2.22 -19.11
N ARG A 211 -19.70 3.35 -18.48
CA ARG A 211 -20.34 4.50 -19.15
C ARG A 211 -19.36 5.38 -19.94
N GLY A 212 -18.09 4.98 -20.07
CA GLY A 212 -17.14 5.67 -20.95
C GLY A 212 -16.69 7.04 -20.45
N SER A 213 -16.97 7.41 -19.19
CA SER A 213 -16.43 8.60 -18.53
C SER A 213 -14.93 8.43 -18.20
N ARG A 214 -14.14 8.04 -19.21
CA ARG A 214 -12.69 8.20 -19.20
C ARG A 214 -12.43 9.71 -19.20
N PRO A 215 -11.48 10.22 -18.42
CA PRO A 215 -11.01 11.61 -18.56
C PRO A 215 -10.37 11.94 -19.92
N ASP A 216 -10.41 11.00 -20.88
CA ASP A 216 -9.71 11.07 -22.16
C ASP A 216 -10.70 10.86 -23.32
N GLY A 217 -11.83 11.57 -23.25
CA GLY A 217 -12.87 11.60 -24.27
C GLY A 217 -13.23 13.03 -24.64
N ASP A 218 -12.21 13.80 -25.04
CA ASP A 218 -12.18 14.90 -26.03
C ASP A 218 -10.82 15.62 -25.94
#